data_AF-A0A1B2HR01-F1
#
_entry.id   AF-A0A1B2HR01-F1
#
_cell.length_a   1.000
_cell.length_b   1.000
_cell.length_c   1.000
_cell.angle_alpha   90.00
_cell.angle_beta   90.00
_cell.angle_gamma   90.00
#
_symmetry.space_group_name_H-M   'P 1'
#
loop_
_entity.id
_entity.type
_entity.pdbx_description
1 polymer ?
#
loop_
_entity_poly.entity_id
_entity_poly.type
_entity_poly.pdbx_seq_one_letter_code
_entity_poly.pdbx_strand_id
1 'polypeptide(L)'
;MTAEEAAMILIIPVRYAQEDPVWSRELFVNWMQPLRPFSLGHYWTLSSRGFLDVSSDVLDPVVITNPVPVSNEARDGLHRKVVAAATEQRAPKWADVDLIIIWFARPTGWWGGSEVAVPVGGDTRNVRVTVVDSVTPFDAACQELGHGLGFLHEWAADDSDYGSPYSTMSAQKYGTSVWQDPAWVREPIAGLPDAEKVGRTIGPLLPAAQMYGVQAFRDSAHVVHQRGFPFTHRLYALDYQLREPEGPLPVVIAVPSNRRDGRMFFLELRRRNRTSYDNGIGQWKDTVGGPKHVGPDEAVVVHSRDLETGRVRYEGTAPLHLVRLQPDWPFPVGDFTVRVTHVDTAKEFVDVEVRAGSIKSFPIRGVLLAGRFRTQEQLNAMSRDDMRNTLIVEMTAHSNQNDYQRYDNDTLAGMGALMVFLRRTGIRDDVALAAMSADDQRNTAIVELNAQTGAGRELQGRTSLELAQIALGRVASPGHVPGVADHWVRGVLLLGGFRTQHQLNAMSNEDMRNTLIVVMTSLSNQNNYQGYNNLELAGVGAVMVFLRETGVRDDAALQQMSADDQRNTAIVVLDAQTGRGQRLQGLSNLDLVKIALGVERV
;
A
#
# COMPACT_ATOMS: atom_id res chain seq x y z
N MET A 1 24.72 12.40 -19.08
CA MET A 1 25.98 12.49 -18.32
C MET A 1 26.78 11.24 -18.62
N THR A 2 27.98 11.42 -19.18
CA THR A 2 28.92 10.35 -19.52
C THR A 2 30.08 10.41 -18.53
N ALA A 3 30.41 9.28 -17.89
CA ALA A 3 31.48 9.10 -16.89
C ALA A 3 31.49 10.16 -15.77
N GLU A 4 30.72 9.87 -14.72
CA GLU A 4 30.51 10.67 -13.51
C GLU A 4 31.83 11.08 -12.83
N GLU A 5 32.08 12.39 -12.75
CA GLU A 5 32.92 12.96 -11.70
C GLU A 5 32.26 12.63 -10.35
N ALA A 6 33.00 11.96 -9.46
CA ALA A 6 32.48 11.53 -8.16
C ALA A 6 32.03 12.75 -7.35
N ALA A 7 30.79 12.70 -6.86
CA ALA A 7 30.22 13.82 -6.14
C ALA A 7 30.78 13.88 -4.71
N MET A 8 31.44 14.99 -4.32
CA MET A 8 32.10 15.08 -3.01
C MET A 8 31.36 15.99 -2.04
N ILE A 9 31.14 15.47 -0.82
CA ILE A 9 30.65 16.24 0.33
C ILE A 9 31.84 16.87 1.08
N LEU A 10 31.87 18.19 1.22
CA LEU A 10 32.88 18.88 2.03
C LEU A 10 32.32 19.28 3.40
N ILE A 11 32.92 18.78 4.47
CA ILE A 11 32.58 19.19 5.84
C ILE A 11 33.49 20.34 6.27
N ILE A 12 32.87 21.45 6.69
CA ILE A 12 33.56 22.64 7.22
C ILE A 12 33.18 22.79 8.70
N PRO A 13 34.05 22.37 9.63
CA PRO A 13 33.85 22.65 11.05
C PRO A 13 34.09 24.13 11.34
N VAL A 14 33.20 24.74 12.12
CA VAL A 14 33.24 26.18 12.40
C VAL A 14 33.29 26.43 13.90
N ARG A 15 34.20 27.33 14.29
CA ARG A 15 34.33 27.91 15.63
C ARG A 15 33.95 29.37 15.62
N TYR A 16 33.40 29.85 16.73
CA TYR A 16 33.22 31.28 17.00
C TYR A 16 34.34 31.86 17.85
N ALA A 17 34.98 31.01 18.66
CA ALA A 17 36.16 31.33 19.44
C ALA A 17 37.17 30.16 19.37
N GLN A 18 38.46 30.44 19.53
CA GLN A 18 39.53 29.46 19.31
C GLN A 18 39.38 28.22 20.21
N GLU A 19 38.86 28.43 21.42
CA GLU A 19 38.60 27.45 22.47
C GLU A 19 37.33 26.62 22.27
N ASP A 20 36.50 26.93 21.26
CA ASP A 20 35.26 26.20 21.04
C ASP A 20 35.51 24.71 20.77
N PRO A 21 34.79 23.80 21.46
CA PRO A 21 34.99 22.38 21.29
C PRO A 21 34.46 21.95 19.93
N VAL A 22 35.36 21.45 19.08
CA VAL A 22 35.03 20.86 17.77
C VAL A 22 35.35 19.38 17.82
N TRP A 23 34.52 18.57 17.17
CA TRP A 23 34.82 17.16 16.96
C TRP A 23 36.19 16.96 16.32
N SER A 24 36.89 15.89 16.70
CA SER A 24 38.13 15.52 16.02
C SER A 24 37.85 15.19 14.55
N ARG A 25 38.87 15.33 13.70
CA ARG A 25 38.77 14.88 12.30
C ARG A 25 38.32 13.42 12.20
N GLU A 26 38.84 12.56 13.08
CA GLU A 26 38.45 11.14 13.15
C GLU A 26 36.95 10.98 13.45
N LEU A 27 36.38 11.79 14.34
CA LEU A 27 34.97 11.73 14.68
C LEU A 27 34.09 12.14 13.48
N PHE A 28 34.47 13.18 12.72
CA PHE A 28 33.79 13.53 11.47
C PHE A 28 33.89 12.43 10.41
N VAL A 29 35.08 11.85 10.22
CA VAL A 29 35.29 10.74 9.29
C VAL A 29 34.41 9.55 9.68
N ASN A 30 34.34 9.21 10.97
CA ASN A 30 33.48 8.14 11.46
C ASN A 30 32.00 8.45 11.27
N TRP A 31 31.60 9.72 11.42
CA TRP A 31 30.23 10.17 11.21
C TRP A 31 29.79 10.10 9.74
N MET A 32 30.70 10.22 8.78
CA MET A 32 30.40 10.04 7.35
C MET A 32 30.71 8.65 6.80
N GLN A 33 31.21 7.71 7.62
CA GLN A 33 31.66 6.41 7.12
C GLN A 33 30.49 5.50 6.68
N PRO A 34 30.35 5.12 5.39
CA PRO A 34 29.21 4.34 4.87
C PRO A 34 28.99 2.98 5.53
N LEU A 35 30.06 2.35 6.01
CA LEU A 35 30.00 1.01 6.63
C LEU A 35 29.86 1.05 8.15
N ARG A 36 29.84 2.23 8.77
CA ARG A 36 29.72 2.36 10.22
C ARG A 36 28.24 2.51 10.60
N PRO A 37 27.62 1.53 11.28
CA PRO A 37 26.19 1.59 11.59
C PRO A 37 25.82 2.89 12.31
N PHE A 38 24.69 3.49 11.93
CA PHE A 38 24.19 4.75 12.50
C PHE A 38 25.08 5.99 12.32
N SER A 39 26.10 5.92 11.47
CA SER A 39 26.73 7.12 10.93
C SER A 39 25.77 7.79 9.92
N LEU A 40 26.00 9.08 9.63
CA LEU A 40 25.25 9.82 8.61
C LEU A 40 25.50 9.24 7.22
N GLY A 41 26.75 8.84 6.94
CA GLY A 41 27.10 8.16 5.69
C GLY A 41 26.42 6.80 5.54
N HIS A 42 26.34 5.99 6.60
CA HIS A 42 25.63 4.71 6.59
C HIS A 42 24.13 4.89 6.40
N TYR A 43 23.52 5.89 7.05
CA TYR A 43 22.10 6.21 6.85
C TYR A 43 21.80 6.49 5.38
N TRP A 44 22.58 7.35 4.74
CA TRP A 44 22.37 7.74 3.35
C TRP A 44 22.74 6.64 2.37
N THR A 45 23.77 5.85 2.65
CA THR A 45 24.12 4.66 1.84
C THR A 45 23.00 3.63 1.89
N LEU A 46 22.43 3.36 3.07
CA LEU A 46 21.36 2.39 3.22
C LEU A 46 20.05 2.90 2.61
N SER A 47 19.65 4.14 2.92
CA SER A 47 18.45 4.78 2.39
C SER A 47 18.47 4.89 0.87
N SER A 48 19.62 5.22 0.30
CA SER A 48 19.79 5.35 -1.15
C SER A 48 20.17 4.04 -1.83
N ARG A 49 20.40 2.94 -1.10
CA ARG A 49 20.96 1.69 -1.64
C ARG A 49 22.27 1.89 -2.44
N GLY A 50 23.06 2.90 -2.07
CA GLY A 50 24.30 3.27 -2.75
C GLY A 50 24.14 4.07 -4.05
N PHE A 51 22.92 4.51 -4.40
CA PHE A 51 22.71 5.38 -5.56
C PHE A 51 23.08 6.85 -5.31
N LEU A 52 23.34 7.22 -4.07
CA LEU A 52 23.90 8.52 -3.72
C LEU A 52 25.34 8.35 -3.25
N ASP A 53 26.24 9.10 -3.86
CA ASP A 53 27.62 9.19 -3.38
C ASP A 53 27.64 10.04 -2.10
N VAL A 54 28.20 9.47 -1.04
CA VAL A 54 28.34 10.10 0.27
C VAL A 54 29.82 10.27 0.64
N SER A 55 30.71 10.15 -0.35
CA SER A 55 32.14 10.41 -0.19
C SER A 55 32.36 11.81 0.36
N SER A 56 33.24 11.93 1.35
CA SER A 56 33.43 13.20 2.06
C SER A 56 34.89 13.50 2.39
N ASP A 57 35.25 14.80 2.37
CA ASP A 57 36.46 15.32 3.02
C ASP A 57 36.06 16.28 4.16
N VAL A 58 36.95 16.42 5.14
CA VAL A 58 36.78 17.31 6.29
C VAL A 58 37.88 18.36 6.24
N LEU A 59 37.55 19.62 6.46
CA LEU A 59 38.54 20.67 6.65
C LEU A 59 39.01 20.75 8.12
N ASP A 60 40.13 21.45 8.32
CA ASP A 60 40.45 21.93 9.65
C ASP A 60 39.41 22.99 10.08
N PRO A 61 39.16 23.16 11.39
CA PRO A 61 38.15 24.13 11.82
C PRO A 61 38.51 25.55 11.40
N VAL A 62 37.54 26.29 10.86
CA VAL A 62 37.67 27.72 10.57
C VAL A 62 37.07 28.55 11.70
N VAL A 63 37.62 29.75 11.92
CA VAL A 63 37.10 30.69 12.93
C VAL A 63 36.38 31.81 12.22
N ILE A 64 35.12 32.07 12.60
CA ILE A 64 34.37 33.24 12.14
C ILE A 64 33.79 34.00 13.32
N THR A 65 33.44 35.27 13.10
CA THR A 65 32.72 36.05 14.12
C THR A 65 31.32 35.48 14.37
N ASN A 66 30.96 35.33 15.65
CA ASN A 66 29.64 34.84 16.06
C ASN A 66 28.50 35.72 15.50
N PRO A 67 27.64 35.18 14.62
CA PRO A 67 26.52 35.92 14.04
C PRO A 67 25.22 35.79 14.86
N VAL A 68 25.19 35.00 15.94
CA VAL A 68 23.96 34.61 16.65
C VAL A 68 23.27 35.84 17.28
N PRO A 69 21.93 35.95 17.17
CA PRO A 69 21.00 35.02 16.54
C PRO A 69 20.98 35.08 15.00
N VAL A 70 20.89 33.92 14.35
CA VAL A 70 20.80 33.82 12.87
C VAL A 70 19.34 33.79 12.46
N SER A 71 18.85 34.87 11.83
CA SER A 71 17.54 34.88 11.18
C SER A 71 17.57 34.18 9.81
N ASN A 72 16.42 33.87 9.23
CA ASN A 72 16.35 33.28 7.89
C ASN A 72 17.04 34.14 6.84
N GLU A 73 16.89 35.46 6.94
CA GLU A 73 17.49 36.45 6.03
C GLU A 73 19.02 36.55 6.19
N ALA A 74 19.57 36.10 7.32
CA ALA A 74 21.00 36.14 7.61
C ALA A 74 21.77 34.89 7.17
N ARG A 75 21.07 33.81 6.76
CA ARG A 75 21.67 32.51 6.42
C ARG A 75 22.69 32.60 5.27
N ASP A 76 22.32 33.24 4.17
CA ASP A 76 23.21 33.39 3.00
C ASP A 76 24.50 34.14 3.35
N GLY A 77 24.38 35.18 4.20
CA GLY A 77 25.52 35.95 4.68
C GLY A 77 26.46 35.09 5.53
N LEU A 78 25.91 34.19 6.34
CA LEU A 78 26.69 33.25 7.15
C LEU A 78 27.40 32.22 6.26
N HIS A 79 26.72 31.63 5.28
CA HIS A 79 27.33 30.67 4.35
C HIS A 79 28.53 31.28 3.62
N ARG A 80 28.37 32.50 3.08
CA ARG A 80 29.46 33.21 2.40
C ARG A 80 30.66 33.45 3.31
N LYS A 81 30.45 33.81 4.58
CA LYS A 81 31.55 34.00 5.54
C LYS A 81 32.31 32.71 5.81
N VAL A 82 31.61 31.59 5.98
CA VAL A 82 32.23 30.28 6.19
C VAL A 82 33.04 29.84 4.97
N VAL A 83 32.46 29.94 3.76
CA VAL A 83 33.14 29.61 2.51
C VAL A 83 34.37 30.48 2.28
N ALA A 84 34.29 31.78 2.57
CA ALA A 84 35.43 32.69 2.48
C ALA A 84 36.56 32.25 3.42
N ALA A 85 36.24 31.97 4.68
CA ALA A 85 37.22 31.50 5.67
C ALA A 85 37.86 30.15 5.27
N ALA A 86 37.06 29.21 4.75
CA ALA A 86 37.56 27.92 4.25
C ALA A 86 38.47 28.09 3.01
N THR A 87 38.11 29.02 2.13
CA THR A 87 38.91 29.36 0.95
C THR A 87 40.25 29.96 1.35
N GLU A 88 40.27 30.88 2.31
CA GLU A 88 41.49 31.49 2.83
C GLU A 88 42.39 30.47 3.54
N GLN A 89 41.81 29.53 4.29
CA GLN A 89 42.56 28.55 5.06
C GLN A 89 43.26 27.49 4.18
N ARG A 90 42.54 26.88 3.22
CA ARG A 90 43.06 25.72 2.47
C ARG A 90 42.87 25.81 0.96
N ALA A 91 42.07 26.75 0.46
CA ALA A 91 41.66 26.83 -0.95
C ALA A 91 41.23 25.45 -1.51
N PRO A 92 40.18 24.82 -0.95
CA PRO A 92 39.75 23.50 -1.40
C PRO A 92 39.39 23.55 -2.89
N LYS A 93 39.51 22.42 -3.58
CA LYS A 93 39.16 22.30 -4.99
C LYS A 93 37.64 22.35 -5.16
N TRP A 94 37.08 23.56 -5.13
CA TRP A 94 35.65 23.79 -5.18
C TRP A 94 34.98 23.23 -6.44
N ALA A 95 35.73 22.99 -7.53
CA ALA A 95 35.24 22.29 -8.73
C ALA A 95 34.73 20.88 -8.43
N ASP A 96 35.33 20.21 -7.43
CA ASP A 96 35.05 18.82 -7.08
C ASP A 96 33.98 18.72 -5.96
N VAL A 97 33.46 19.84 -5.44
CA VAL A 97 32.56 19.88 -4.27
C VAL A 97 31.11 20.12 -4.69
N ASP A 98 30.24 19.13 -4.51
CA ASP A 98 28.81 19.24 -4.89
C ASP A 98 27.91 19.65 -3.74
N LEU A 99 28.35 19.37 -2.51
CA LEU A 99 27.61 19.67 -1.29
C LEU A 99 28.55 20.05 -0.15
N ILE A 100 28.16 21.05 0.63
CA ILE A 100 28.87 21.48 1.83
C ILE A 100 28.03 21.16 3.06
N ILE A 101 28.64 20.51 4.05
CA ILE A 101 28.09 20.43 5.41
C ILE A 101 28.86 21.44 6.27
N ILE A 102 28.19 22.48 6.74
CA ILE A 102 28.73 23.40 7.73
C ILE A 102 28.32 22.89 9.10
N TRP A 103 29.31 22.54 9.93
CA TRP A 103 29.10 22.07 11.29
C TRP A 103 29.55 23.14 12.29
N PHE A 104 28.66 23.65 13.12
CA PHE A 104 28.98 24.67 14.12
C PHE A 104 29.26 24.07 15.50
N ALA A 105 30.35 24.50 16.14
CA ALA A 105 30.72 24.10 17.49
C ALA A 105 29.72 24.54 18.58
N ARG A 106 28.96 25.61 18.33
CA ARG A 106 27.94 26.14 19.26
C ARG A 106 26.55 26.10 18.63
N PRO A 107 25.48 26.02 19.45
CA PRO A 107 24.11 26.11 18.99
C PRO A 107 23.90 27.34 18.09
N THR A 108 23.56 27.08 16.83
CA THR A 108 23.37 28.08 15.77
C THR A 108 22.04 27.86 15.05
N GLY A 109 21.53 26.63 15.07
CA GLY A 109 20.39 26.17 14.29
C GLY A 109 20.84 25.22 13.18
N TRP A 110 19.85 24.55 12.58
CA TRP A 110 20.06 23.61 11.47
C TRP A 110 19.08 23.92 10.34
N TRP A 111 19.55 23.76 9.10
CA TRP A 111 18.77 23.90 7.88
C TRP A 111 19.54 23.34 6.68
N GLY A 112 18.86 22.91 5.64
CA GLY A 112 19.47 22.40 4.42
C GLY A 112 18.76 22.86 3.15
N GLY A 113 19.40 22.58 2.01
CA GLY A 113 18.87 22.87 0.68
C GLY A 113 19.10 24.31 0.18
N SER A 114 19.76 25.15 0.97
CA SER A 114 20.26 26.47 0.52
C SER A 114 21.47 26.31 -0.40
N GLU A 115 21.81 27.36 -1.15
CA GLU A 115 23.00 27.39 -2.01
C GLU A 115 23.94 28.53 -1.62
N VAL A 116 25.24 28.32 -1.83
CA VAL A 116 26.28 29.35 -1.66
C VAL A 116 27.18 29.37 -2.88
N ALA A 117 27.56 30.57 -3.32
CA ALA A 117 28.55 30.74 -4.37
C ALA A 117 29.95 30.42 -3.83
N VAL A 118 30.65 29.49 -4.49
CA VAL A 118 32.05 29.14 -4.24
C VAL A 118 32.92 29.52 -5.44
N PRO A 119 34.20 29.90 -5.23
CA PRO A 119 35.09 30.25 -6.33
C PRO A 119 35.58 29.01 -7.08
N VAL A 120 35.43 28.97 -8.41
CA VAL A 120 35.92 27.89 -9.26
C VAL A 120 36.75 28.49 -10.39
N GLY A 121 38.08 28.43 -10.25
CA GLY A 121 39.00 29.12 -11.16
C GLY A 121 38.85 30.64 -11.05
N GLY A 122 38.40 31.28 -12.13
CA GLY A 122 38.11 32.73 -12.20
C GLY A 122 36.63 33.10 -12.05
N ASP A 123 35.74 32.11 -11.95
CA ASP A 123 34.28 32.29 -11.88
C ASP A 123 33.72 31.79 -10.53
N THR A 124 32.40 31.84 -10.37
CA THR A 124 31.69 31.27 -9.21
C THR A 124 30.72 30.16 -9.63
N ARG A 125 30.55 29.17 -8.76
CA ARG A 125 29.54 28.10 -8.88
C ARG A 125 28.69 28.06 -7.62
N ASN A 126 27.38 27.85 -7.77
CA ASN A 126 26.53 27.57 -6.62
C ASN A 126 26.71 26.12 -6.16
N VAL A 127 26.92 25.94 -4.86
CA VAL A 127 27.03 24.63 -4.22
C VAL A 127 26.01 24.56 -3.09
N ARG A 128 25.35 23.42 -2.95
CA ARG A 128 24.31 23.24 -1.92
C ARG A 128 24.94 23.16 -0.54
N VAL A 129 24.23 23.69 0.46
CA VAL A 129 24.69 23.80 1.83
C VAL A 129 23.66 23.15 2.76
N THR A 130 24.18 22.30 3.64
CA THR A 130 23.51 21.79 4.82
C THR A 130 24.22 22.34 6.05
N VAL A 131 23.46 22.88 7.00
CA VAL A 131 23.96 23.41 8.26
C VAL A 131 23.45 22.57 9.40
N VAL A 132 24.37 22.16 10.27
CA VAL A 132 24.11 21.48 11.53
C VAL A 132 25.02 22.04 12.61
N ASP A 133 24.72 21.78 13.87
CA ASP A 133 25.50 22.24 15.01
C ASP A 133 25.71 21.13 16.07
N SER A 134 26.44 21.47 17.13
CA SER A 134 26.83 20.54 18.19
C SER A 134 25.68 19.93 18.99
N VAL A 135 24.48 20.53 18.92
CA VAL A 135 23.28 20.02 19.59
C VAL A 135 22.23 19.50 18.60
N THR A 136 22.56 19.50 17.31
CA THR A 136 21.65 19.03 16.26
C THR A 136 21.42 17.53 16.41
N PRO A 137 20.15 17.12 16.53
CA PRO A 137 19.77 15.72 16.55
C PRO A 137 20.24 14.93 15.33
N PHE A 138 20.54 13.65 15.49
CA PHE A 138 21.00 12.83 14.35
C PHE A 138 19.93 12.70 13.25
N ASP A 139 18.66 12.50 13.60
CA ASP A 139 17.53 12.47 12.66
C ASP A 139 17.34 13.82 11.94
N ALA A 140 17.48 14.94 12.66
CA ALA A 140 17.45 16.27 12.05
C ALA A 140 18.63 16.47 11.08
N ALA A 141 19.84 16.05 11.47
CA ALA A 141 21.00 16.10 10.57
C ALA A 141 20.78 15.25 9.30
N CYS A 142 20.12 14.09 9.43
CA CYS A 142 19.71 13.29 8.28
C CYS A 142 18.73 14.07 7.39
N GLN A 143 17.67 14.64 7.96
CA GLN A 143 16.69 15.44 7.22
C GLN A 143 17.32 16.64 6.49
N GLU A 144 18.17 17.41 7.16
CA GLU A 144 18.82 18.59 6.57
C GLU A 144 19.84 18.23 5.49
N LEU A 145 20.54 17.10 5.62
CA LEU A 145 21.35 16.58 4.52
C LEU A 145 20.46 16.12 3.36
N GLY A 146 19.27 15.58 3.65
CA GLY A 146 18.27 15.23 2.64
C GLY A 146 17.85 16.42 1.78
N HIS A 147 17.63 17.57 2.40
CA HIS A 147 17.40 18.82 1.66
C HIS A 147 18.60 19.24 0.81
N GLY A 148 19.82 19.08 1.32
CA GLY A 148 21.04 19.30 0.52
C GLY A 148 21.12 18.35 -0.68
N LEU A 149 20.66 17.11 -0.55
CA LEU A 149 20.57 16.13 -1.64
C LEU A 149 19.38 16.39 -2.59
N GLY A 150 18.51 17.36 -2.27
CA GLY A 150 17.39 17.79 -3.12
C GLY A 150 16.06 17.11 -2.79
N PHE A 151 15.95 16.43 -1.65
CA PHE A 151 14.69 15.86 -1.19
C PHE A 151 13.82 16.92 -0.50
N LEU A 152 12.51 16.81 -0.71
CA LEU A 152 11.54 17.77 -0.20
C LEU A 152 10.97 17.31 1.14
N HIS A 153 10.50 18.27 1.95
CA HIS A 153 9.60 17.96 3.05
C HIS A 153 8.33 17.25 2.54
N GLU A 154 7.81 16.34 3.36
CA GLU A 154 6.55 15.62 3.10
C GLU A 154 5.35 16.33 3.74
N TRP A 155 5.48 17.62 4.01
CA TRP A 155 4.46 18.47 4.61
C TRP A 155 4.17 19.67 3.70
N ALA A 156 2.93 20.14 3.68
CA ALA A 156 2.62 21.45 3.11
C ALA A 156 3.13 22.59 4.01
N ALA A 157 3.36 23.75 3.42
CA ALA A 157 3.85 24.94 4.10
C ALA A 157 2.88 25.48 5.17
N ASP A 158 1.60 25.14 5.08
CA ASP A 158 0.53 25.48 6.02
C ASP A 158 0.24 24.36 7.04
N ASP A 159 1.10 23.34 7.08
CA ASP A 159 0.95 22.17 7.94
C ASP A 159 -0.29 21.30 7.66
N SER A 160 -0.92 21.47 6.49
CA SER A 160 -2.15 20.75 6.13
C SER A 160 -1.95 19.40 5.44
N ASP A 161 -0.76 19.13 4.88
CA ASP A 161 -0.46 17.86 4.18
C ASP A 161 0.23 16.83 5.08
N TYR A 162 -0.17 15.57 4.89
CA TYR A 162 0.14 14.38 5.68
C TYR A 162 1.62 13.95 5.58
N GLY A 163 2.41 14.22 6.61
CA GLY A 163 3.75 13.65 6.72
C GLY A 163 3.72 12.15 6.95
N SER A 164 4.79 11.47 6.58
CA SER A 164 4.94 10.05 6.88
C SER A 164 5.61 9.84 8.24
N PRO A 165 5.04 9.03 9.16
CA PRO A 165 5.77 8.55 10.33
C PRO A 165 6.86 7.52 9.94
N TYR A 166 6.94 7.14 8.67
CA TYR A 166 7.92 6.23 8.08
C TYR A 166 8.97 6.95 7.22
N SER A 167 9.11 8.28 7.31
CA SER A 167 10.11 9.04 6.54
C SER A 167 10.88 10.01 7.41
N THR A 168 12.21 10.04 7.32
CA THR A 168 13.00 11.09 7.98
C THR A 168 12.66 12.50 7.47
N MET A 169 12.09 12.66 6.27
CA MET A 169 11.66 13.97 5.76
C MET A 169 10.39 14.49 6.43
N SER A 170 9.84 13.74 7.38
CA SER A 170 8.68 14.14 8.16
C SER A 170 8.64 13.66 9.60
N ALA A 171 9.15 12.48 9.93
CA ALA A 171 8.95 11.77 11.19
C ALA A 171 9.20 12.61 12.46
N GLN A 172 10.00 13.67 12.37
CA GLN A 172 10.20 14.66 13.43
C GLN A 172 8.87 15.10 14.11
N LYS A 173 7.82 15.43 13.34
CA LYS A 173 6.54 15.88 13.94
C LYS A 173 5.80 14.80 14.74
N TYR A 174 6.07 13.54 14.45
CA TYR A 174 5.38 12.39 15.02
C TYR A 174 5.99 11.90 16.34
N GLY A 175 7.09 12.48 16.82
CA GLY A 175 7.66 11.97 18.08
C GLY A 175 8.97 12.53 18.58
N THR A 176 9.62 13.49 17.92
CA THR A 176 10.91 14.00 18.42
C THR A 176 10.78 15.14 19.41
N SER A 177 9.56 15.61 19.67
CA SER A 177 9.33 16.62 20.72
C SER A 177 9.52 16.10 22.14
N VAL A 178 9.88 14.82 22.31
CA VAL A 178 10.59 14.41 23.51
C VAL A 178 11.70 13.45 23.11
N TRP A 179 12.93 13.93 23.24
CA TRP A 179 14.22 13.22 23.37
C TRP A 179 14.22 12.12 24.45
N GLN A 180 13.05 11.59 24.83
CA GLN A 180 12.76 10.76 25.98
C GLN A 180 12.07 9.44 25.61
N ASP A 181 11.41 9.28 24.45
CA ASP A 181 10.89 7.95 24.08
C ASP A 181 12.06 7.03 23.70
N PRO A 182 12.36 5.98 24.49
CA PRO A 182 13.49 5.10 24.24
C PRO A 182 13.39 4.36 22.89
N ALA A 183 12.21 4.28 22.28
CA ALA A 183 12.03 3.64 20.97
C ALA A 183 12.74 4.37 19.82
N TRP A 184 13.05 5.66 19.99
CA TRP A 184 13.72 6.48 18.98
C TRP A 184 15.18 6.77 19.30
N VAL A 185 15.71 6.19 20.38
CA VAL A 185 17.08 6.44 20.84
C VAL A 185 17.86 5.14 20.77
N ARG A 186 18.93 5.12 19.96
CA ARG A 186 19.81 3.96 19.87
C ARG A 186 20.82 3.92 21.02
N GLU A 187 21.42 2.74 21.20
CA GLU A 187 22.57 2.59 22.07
C GLU A 187 23.80 3.39 21.55
N PRO A 188 24.69 3.84 22.44
CA PRO A 188 25.95 4.47 22.05
C PRO A 188 26.84 3.52 21.23
N ILE A 189 27.52 4.06 20.24
CA ILE A 189 28.44 3.38 19.34
C ILE A 189 29.79 4.08 19.43
N ALA A 190 30.84 3.31 19.74
CA ALA A 190 32.18 3.84 19.88
C ALA A 190 32.62 4.59 18.60
N GLY A 191 33.11 5.81 18.76
CA GLY A 191 33.61 6.65 17.67
C GLY A 191 32.55 7.42 16.89
N LEU A 192 31.28 7.43 17.35
CA LEU A 192 30.23 8.34 16.87
C LEU A 192 29.96 9.47 17.89
N PRO A 193 29.37 10.60 17.47
CA PRO A 193 29.11 11.76 18.33
C PRO A 193 27.94 11.52 19.31
N ASP A 194 28.13 10.57 20.23
CA ASP A 194 27.09 10.02 21.12
C ASP A 194 27.16 10.55 22.55
N ALA A 195 28.05 11.52 22.80
CA ALA A 195 28.27 12.09 24.13
C ALA A 195 26.97 12.66 24.72
N GLU A 196 26.10 13.20 23.88
CA GLU A 196 24.77 13.66 24.26
C GLU A 196 23.68 12.74 23.72
N LYS A 197 22.53 12.73 24.40
CA LYS A 197 21.37 11.91 23.98
C LYS A 197 20.83 12.33 22.60
N VAL A 198 20.98 13.60 22.22
CA VAL A 198 20.53 14.14 20.93
C VAL A 198 21.22 13.49 19.73
N GLY A 199 22.51 13.13 19.84
CA GLY A 199 23.26 12.42 18.79
C GLY A 199 22.83 10.95 18.59
N ARG A 200 21.98 10.44 19.48
CA ARG A 200 21.47 9.06 19.46
C ARG A 200 20.01 8.95 19.02
N THR A 201 19.33 10.06 18.77
CA THR A 201 17.96 10.03 18.25
C THR A 201 17.98 9.70 16.77
N ILE A 202 17.35 8.61 16.40
CA ILE A 202 17.29 8.12 15.03
C ILE A 202 15.93 8.44 14.42
N GLY A 203 15.90 8.57 13.09
CA GLY A 203 14.68 8.66 12.29
C GLY A 203 14.54 7.43 11.38
N PRO A 204 13.33 7.17 10.83
CA PRO A 204 13.11 6.06 9.93
C PRO A 204 13.81 6.32 8.58
N LEU A 205 14.16 5.28 7.83
CA LEU A 205 14.81 5.46 6.52
C LEU A 205 13.99 6.33 5.55
N LEU A 206 14.69 6.98 4.61
CA LEU A 206 14.05 7.73 3.52
C LEU A 206 13.18 6.78 2.69
N PRO A 207 11.91 7.11 2.41
CA PRO A 207 11.04 6.24 1.62
C PRO A 207 11.49 6.20 0.17
N ALA A 208 11.27 5.05 -0.48
CA ALA A 208 11.59 4.85 -1.88
C ALA A 208 10.87 5.85 -2.81
N ALA A 209 9.73 6.38 -2.38
CA ALA A 209 9.01 7.45 -3.09
C ALA A 209 9.86 8.71 -3.29
N GLN A 210 10.69 9.09 -2.31
CA GLN A 210 11.64 10.21 -2.44
C GLN A 210 12.77 9.86 -3.42
N MET A 211 13.33 8.65 -3.28
CA MET A 211 14.39 8.14 -4.16
C MET A 211 13.97 7.96 -5.62
N TYR A 212 12.67 7.84 -5.92
CA TYR A 212 12.17 7.71 -7.29
C TYR A 212 12.52 8.89 -8.21
N GLY A 213 12.90 10.04 -7.63
CA GLY A 213 13.43 11.19 -8.38
C GLY A 213 14.86 10.98 -8.89
N VAL A 214 15.62 10.06 -8.28
CA VAL A 214 16.96 9.66 -8.70
C VAL A 214 16.81 8.65 -9.82
N GLN A 215 17.19 9.05 -11.04
CA GLN A 215 16.99 8.22 -12.23
C GLN A 215 17.65 6.83 -12.11
N ALA A 216 18.88 6.76 -11.61
CA ALA A 216 19.58 5.49 -11.44
C ALA A 216 18.83 4.51 -10.53
N PHE A 217 18.23 5.01 -9.44
CA PHE A 217 17.39 4.19 -8.56
C PHE A 217 16.09 3.77 -9.26
N ARG A 218 15.39 4.72 -9.89
CA ARG A 218 14.13 4.49 -10.61
C ARG A 218 14.24 3.39 -11.68
N ASP A 219 15.36 3.38 -12.38
CA ASP A 219 15.62 2.49 -13.51
C ASP A 219 16.31 1.18 -13.06
N SER A 220 16.54 1.00 -11.75
CA SER A 220 17.19 -0.19 -11.17
C SER A 220 16.25 -1.35 -10.88
N ALA A 221 16.82 -2.53 -10.63
CA ALA A 221 16.08 -3.73 -10.22
C ALA A 221 15.45 -3.64 -8.81
N HIS A 222 15.76 -2.61 -8.03
CA HIS A 222 15.10 -2.35 -6.75
C HIS A 222 13.65 -1.88 -6.93
N VAL A 223 13.33 -1.32 -8.10
CA VAL A 223 12.03 -0.72 -8.41
C VAL A 223 11.28 -1.59 -9.40
N VAL A 224 10.10 -2.03 -8.98
CA VAL A 224 9.22 -2.84 -9.82
C VAL A 224 8.07 -1.98 -10.32
N HIS A 225 8.07 -1.75 -11.63
CA HIS A 225 7.04 -0.96 -12.29
C HIS A 225 5.86 -1.86 -12.64
N GLN A 226 4.69 -1.56 -12.07
CA GLN A 226 3.46 -2.26 -12.40
C GLN A 226 3.08 -2.00 -13.87
N ARG A 227 2.71 -3.06 -14.60
CA ARG A 227 2.41 -3.01 -16.05
C ARG A 227 0.97 -3.40 -16.43
N GLY A 228 0.22 -4.00 -15.51
CA GLY A 228 -1.16 -4.46 -15.72
C GLY A 228 -1.73 -5.07 -14.44
N PHE A 229 -3.06 -5.10 -14.30
CA PHE A 229 -3.72 -5.65 -13.10
C PHE A 229 -4.44 -6.98 -13.42
N PRO A 230 -4.51 -7.92 -12.46
CA PRO A 230 -3.79 -7.93 -11.19
C PRO A 230 -2.27 -8.11 -11.39
N PHE A 231 -1.47 -7.67 -10.43
CA PHE A 231 -0.01 -7.72 -10.46
C PHE A 231 0.52 -8.32 -9.17
N THR A 232 1.21 -9.46 -9.22
CA THR A 232 1.81 -10.10 -8.04
C THR A 232 3.32 -9.96 -8.05
N HIS A 233 3.89 -9.54 -6.93
CA HIS A 233 5.34 -9.48 -6.78
C HIS A 233 5.80 -9.65 -5.34
N ARG A 234 7.05 -10.08 -5.19
CA ARG A 234 7.76 -10.13 -3.92
C ARG A 234 8.36 -8.77 -3.59
N LEU A 235 8.21 -8.35 -2.35
CA LEU A 235 8.71 -7.09 -1.82
C LEU A 235 9.54 -7.35 -0.57
N TYR A 236 10.82 -7.01 -0.60
CA TYR A 236 11.72 -7.13 0.53
C TYR A 236 11.72 -5.84 1.36
N ALA A 237 12.08 -5.97 2.64
CA ALA A 237 12.14 -4.82 3.54
C ALA A 237 13.13 -3.75 3.05
N LEU A 238 12.82 -2.48 3.33
CA LEU A 238 13.61 -1.35 2.86
C LEU A 238 15.04 -1.31 3.43
N ASP A 239 15.28 -1.94 4.58
CA ASP A 239 16.60 -2.08 5.19
C ASP A 239 17.23 -3.47 4.97
N TYR A 240 16.59 -4.34 4.18
CA TYR A 240 17.07 -5.70 3.92
C TYR A 240 18.49 -5.65 3.34
N GLN A 241 19.47 -5.90 4.21
CA GLN A 241 20.89 -5.94 3.88
C GLN A 241 21.18 -7.31 3.25
N LEU A 242 21.57 -7.30 1.97
CA LEU A 242 22.63 -8.06 1.27
C LEU A 242 23.21 -9.36 1.90
N ARG A 243 22.45 -10.12 2.70
CA ARG A 243 22.90 -11.41 3.27
C ARG A 243 22.63 -12.59 2.34
N GLU A 244 22.10 -12.35 1.14
CA GLU A 244 21.95 -13.38 0.11
C GLU A 244 22.63 -13.01 -1.23
N PRO A 245 23.22 -14.00 -1.94
CA PRO A 245 24.03 -13.80 -3.14
C PRO A 245 23.25 -13.55 -4.45
N GLU A 246 21.92 -13.42 -4.43
CA GLU A 246 21.08 -13.43 -5.65
C GLU A 246 20.86 -12.05 -6.33
N GLY A 247 21.59 -11.01 -5.93
CA GLY A 247 21.57 -9.70 -6.59
C GLY A 247 20.58 -8.69 -6.00
N PRO A 248 20.33 -7.55 -6.70
CA PRO A 248 19.45 -6.48 -6.20
C PRO A 248 18.00 -6.98 -6.10
N LEU A 249 17.48 -7.02 -4.88
CA LEU A 249 16.13 -7.47 -4.59
C LEU A 249 15.12 -6.31 -4.70
N PRO A 250 13.89 -6.56 -5.20
CA PRO A 250 12.82 -5.58 -5.23
C PRO A 250 12.43 -5.08 -3.83
N VAL A 251 12.47 -3.76 -3.63
CA VAL A 251 12.17 -3.12 -2.32
C VAL A 251 11.08 -2.07 -2.44
N VAL A 252 10.66 -1.76 -3.68
CA VAL A 252 9.52 -0.90 -3.95
C VAL A 252 8.74 -1.38 -5.17
N ILE A 253 7.42 -1.30 -5.11
CA ILE A 253 6.55 -1.43 -6.28
C ILE A 253 5.99 -0.04 -6.61
N ALA A 254 6.22 0.43 -7.82
CA ALA A 254 5.67 1.66 -8.36
C ALA A 254 4.36 1.35 -9.12
N VAL A 255 3.26 1.95 -8.68
CA VAL A 255 1.91 1.72 -9.19
C VAL A 255 1.35 3.04 -9.74
N PRO A 256 1.06 3.15 -11.05
CA PRO A 256 0.39 4.33 -11.58
C PRO A 256 -1.03 4.43 -11.04
N SER A 257 -1.49 5.66 -10.78
CA SER A 257 -2.87 5.92 -10.38
C SER A 257 -3.88 5.43 -11.42
N ASN A 258 -4.84 4.60 -11.00
CA ASN A 258 -5.95 4.17 -11.86
C ASN A 258 -6.90 5.34 -12.20
N ARG A 259 -6.82 6.44 -11.46
CA ARG A 259 -7.59 7.67 -11.69
C ARG A 259 -7.01 8.56 -12.78
N ARG A 260 -5.78 8.26 -13.25
CA ARG A 260 -5.04 9.05 -14.26
C ARG A 260 -4.82 10.51 -13.84
N ASP A 261 -4.57 10.74 -12.56
CA ASP A 261 -4.34 12.06 -11.97
C ASP A 261 -2.84 12.44 -11.90
N GLY A 262 -1.99 11.78 -12.69
CA GLY A 262 -0.54 12.06 -12.76
C GLY A 262 0.28 11.56 -11.57
N ARG A 263 -0.34 10.90 -10.59
CA ARG A 263 0.37 10.37 -9.41
C ARG A 263 0.89 8.96 -9.61
N MET A 264 2.05 8.71 -9.02
CA MET A 264 2.61 7.38 -8.83
C MET A 264 2.51 6.99 -7.36
N PHE A 265 2.13 5.75 -7.07
CA PHE A 265 2.09 5.19 -5.73
C PHE A 265 3.26 4.23 -5.53
N PHE A 266 3.76 4.14 -4.31
CA PHE A 266 4.94 3.37 -3.94
C PHE A 266 4.60 2.49 -2.77
N LEU A 267 4.71 1.18 -2.96
CA LEU A 267 4.51 0.19 -1.92
C LEU A 267 5.89 -0.25 -1.44
N GLU A 268 6.17 -0.11 -0.15
CA GLU A 268 7.43 -0.55 0.47
C GLU A 268 7.15 -1.31 1.78
N LEU A 269 7.95 -2.33 2.07
CA LEU A 269 7.83 -3.09 3.31
C LEU A 269 8.62 -2.38 4.41
N ARG A 270 7.93 -1.93 5.46
CA ARG A 270 8.51 -1.29 6.66
C ARG A 270 8.21 -2.13 7.89
N ARG A 271 9.20 -2.25 8.77
CA ARG A 271 9.08 -3.00 10.02
C ARG A 271 9.91 -2.41 11.14
N ARG A 272 9.37 -2.52 12.34
CA ARG A 272 10.04 -2.11 13.55
C ARG A 272 11.16 -3.10 13.85
N ASN A 273 12.38 -2.65 13.69
CA ASN A 273 13.55 -3.43 14.05
C ASN A 273 14.40 -2.63 15.05
N ARG A 274 14.54 -3.17 16.27
CA ARG A 274 15.27 -2.54 17.39
C ARG A 274 16.74 -2.27 17.14
N THR A 275 17.29 -2.86 16.08
CA THR A 275 18.69 -2.69 15.67
C THR A 275 18.84 -1.90 14.36
N SER A 276 17.75 -1.31 13.86
CA SER A 276 17.71 -0.53 12.61
C SER A 276 17.22 0.90 12.84
N TYR A 277 17.24 1.71 11.78
CA TYR A 277 16.68 3.07 11.76
C TYR A 277 15.15 3.10 11.94
N ASP A 278 14.44 2.02 11.60
CA ASP A 278 12.99 1.92 11.71
C ASP A 278 12.52 1.49 13.12
N ASN A 279 13.38 1.50 14.15
CA ASN A 279 13.03 1.10 15.51
C ASN A 279 11.81 1.85 16.12
N GLY A 280 11.61 3.10 15.69
CA GLY A 280 10.56 3.96 16.20
C GLY A 280 9.20 3.82 15.52
N ILE A 281 9.12 3.13 14.37
CA ILE A 281 7.88 3.02 13.61
C ILE A 281 6.81 2.23 14.40
N GLY A 282 5.53 2.50 14.14
CA GLY A 282 4.41 1.89 14.87
C GLY A 282 4.02 2.61 16.17
N GLN A 283 4.81 3.59 16.63
CA GLN A 283 4.51 4.36 17.84
C GLN A 283 4.78 5.86 17.62
N TRP A 284 3.73 6.68 17.61
CA TRP A 284 3.86 8.13 17.46
C TRP A 284 2.89 8.95 18.32
N LYS A 285 3.05 10.27 18.35
CA LYS A 285 2.12 11.24 18.94
C LYS A 285 1.79 12.30 17.89
N ASP A 286 0.53 12.70 17.80
CA ASP A 286 0.12 13.76 16.86
C ASP A 286 0.62 15.15 17.28
N THR A 287 0.81 15.36 18.59
CA THR A 287 1.33 16.62 19.16
C THR A 287 2.22 16.36 20.38
N VAL A 288 3.05 17.36 20.71
CA VAL A 288 3.91 17.34 21.90
C VAL A 288 3.09 17.11 23.17
N GLY A 289 3.36 16.02 23.89
CA GLY A 289 2.60 15.66 25.10
C GLY A 289 1.23 15.02 24.85
N GLY A 290 0.84 14.86 23.58
CA GLY A 290 -0.41 14.22 23.19
C GLY A 290 -0.48 12.70 23.45
N PRO A 291 -1.67 12.10 23.26
CA PRO A 291 -1.86 10.66 23.37
C PRO A 291 -0.98 9.90 22.38
N LYS A 292 -0.48 8.73 22.80
CA LYS A 292 0.34 7.85 21.97
C LYS A 292 -0.57 7.07 21.01
N HIS A 293 -0.36 7.26 19.71
CA HIS A 293 -0.93 6.43 18.67
C HIS A 293 -0.07 5.18 18.49
N VAL A 294 -0.74 4.07 18.23
CA VAL A 294 -0.11 2.79 17.91
C VAL A 294 -0.53 2.46 16.48
N GLY A 295 0.39 2.65 15.53
CA GLY A 295 0.25 2.06 14.22
C GLY A 295 0.85 0.66 14.16
N PRO A 296 0.82 0.01 13.00
CA PRO A 296 1.41 -1.31 12.86
C PRO A 296 2.93 -1.24 13.04
N ASP A 297 3.48 -2.12 13.87
CA ASP A 297 4.94 -2.31 13.95
C ASP A 297 5.51 -2.84 12.62
N GLU A 298 4.70 -3.52 11.80
CA GLU A 298 5.10 -4.03 10.47
C GLU A 298 3.96 -3.89 9.46
N ALA A 299 4.26 -3.30 8.30
CA ALA A 299 3.28 -3.04 7.25
C ALA A 299 3.91 -2.90 5.85
N VAL A 300 3.10 -3.14 4.82
CA VAL A 300 3.35 -2.52 3.52
C VAL A 300 2.85 -1.08 3.61
N VAL A 301 3.78 -0.14 3.57
CA VAL A 301 3.50 1.30 3.58
C VAL A 301 3.26 1.76 2.15
N VAL A 302 2.28 2.65 1.98
CA VAL A 302 1.97 3.26 0.69
C VAL A 302 2.22 4.77 0.77
N HIS A 303 3.07 5.25 -0.13
CA HIS A 303 3.23 6.67 -0.41
C HIS A 303 2.72 6.98 -1.81
N SER A 304 2.36 8.24 -2.07
CA SER A 304 2.21 8.76 -3.43
C SER A 304 3.26 9.83 -3.71
N ARG A 305 3.63 9.97 -4.98
CA ARG A 305 4.44 11.08 -5.49
C ARG A 305 3.70 11.73 -6.64
N ASP A 306 3.56 13.04 -6.55
CA ASP A 306 3.18 13.89 -7.67
C ASP A 306 4.40 14.03 -8.59
N LEU A 307 4.26 13.62 -9.85
CA LEU A 307 5.38 13.61 -10.80
C LEU A 307 5.75 15.02 -11.31
N GLU A 308 4.86 15.99 -11.22
CA GLU A 308 5.11 17.36 -11.66
C GLU A 308 5.82 18.16 -10.57
N THR A 309 5.32 18.06 -9.33
CA THR A 309 5.83 18.82 -8.18
C THR A 309 6.91 18.07 -7.39
N GLY A 310 7.04 16.76 -7.58
CA GLY A 310 7.94 15.89 -6.82
C GLY A 310 7.50 15.65 -5.37
N ARG A 311 6.35 16.19 -4.95
CA ARG A 311 5.85 16.06 -3.57
C ARG A 311 5.46 14.64 -3.26
N VAL A 312 5.90 14.16 -2.10
CA VAL A 312 5.58 12.84 -1.56
C VAL A 312 4.54 12.97 -0.45
N ARG A 313 3.57 12.04 -0.41
CA ARG A 313 2.50 11.97 0.60
C ARG A 313 2.39 10.56 1.14
N TYR A 314 2.05 10.43 2.42
CA TYR A 314 1.68 9.14 3.01
C TYR A 314 0.20 8.83 2.76
N GLU A 315 -0.08 7.66 2.20
CA GLU A 315 -1.43 7.25 1.77
C GLU A 315 -2.02 6.14 2.65
N GLY A 316 -1.23 5.57 3.56
CA GLY A 316 -1.68 4.57 4.52
C GLY A 316 -0.78 3.33 4.56
N THR A 317 -1.30 2.27 5.18
CA THR A 317 -0.59 1.01 5.40
C THR A 317 -1.50 -0.20 5.22
N ALA A 318 -0.90 -1.33 4.86
CA ALA A 318 -1.44 -2.67 5.00
C ALA A 318 -0.72 -3.41 6.16
N PRO A 319 -1.26 -3.37 7.39
CA PRO A 319 -0.70 -4.05 8.57
C PRO A 319 -0.51 -5.56 8.39
N LEU A 320 0.71 -6.06 8.60
CA LEU A 320 1.01 -7.49 8.38
C LEU A 320 0.32 -8.40 9.41
N HIS A 321 0.21 -7.95 10.66
CA HIS A 321 -0.45 -8.71 11.73
C HIS A 321 -1.94 -8.95 11.48
N LEU A 322 -2.57 -8.20 10.57
CA LEU A 322 -3.99 -8.32 10.23
C LEU A 322 -4.24 -9.12 8.95
N VAL A 323 -3.21 -9.54 8.21
CA VAL A 323 -3.36 -10.15 6.88
C VAL A 323 -4.25 -11.40 6.91
N ARG A 324 -4.21 -12.19 7.99
CA ARG A 324 -5.09 -13.37 8.15
C ARG A 324 -6.58 -13.01 8.26
N LEU A 325 -6.90 -11.86 8.84
CA LEU A 325 -8.27 -11.37 9.06
C LEU A 325 -8.76 -10.46 7.92
N GLN A 326 -7.82 -9.78 7.26
CA GLN A 326 -8.04 -8.86 6.18
C GLN A 326 -6.80 -8.86 5.26
N PRO A 327 -6.79 -9.68 4.20
CA PRO A 327 -5.68 -9.69 3.26
C PRO A 327 -5.71 -8.47 2.32
N ASP A 328 -6.90 -7.89 2.10
CA ASP A 328 -7.13 -6.77 1.17
C ASP A 328 -7.16 -5.41 1.87
N TRP A 329 -6.32 -4.50 1.40
CA TRP A 329 -6.20 -3.12 1.87
C TRP A 329 -6.47 -2.15 0.72
N PRO A 330 -7.64 -1.49 0.73
CA PRO A 330 -8.01 -0.54 -0.32
C PRO A 330 -7.27 0.80 -0.15
N PHE A 331 -6.83 1.37 -1.27
CA PHE A 331 -6.26 2.71 -1.37
C PHE A 331 -7.11 3.55 -2.35
N PRO A 332 -8.19 4.19 -1.85
CA PRO A 332 -9.17 4.91 -2.68
C PRO A 332 -8.55 6.03 -3.51
N VAL A 333 -7.51 6.66 -2.95
CA VAL A 333 -6.81 7.78 -3.54
C VAL A 333 -6.13 7.40 -4.86
N GLY A 334 -5.64 6.16 -4.99
CA GLY A 334 -5.10 5.62 -6.25
C GLY A 334 -6.04 4.68 -7.00
N ASP A 335 -7.24 4.41 -6.45
CA ASP A 335 -8.20 3.40 -6.92
C ASP A 335 -7.58 2.02 -7.17
N PHE A 336 -6.85 1.51 -6.18
CA PHE A 336 -6.29 0.15 -6.18
C PHE A 336 -6.41 -0.51 -4.80
N THR A 337 -6.24 -1.82 -4.77
CA THR A 337 -6.15 -2.61 -3.53
C THR A 337 -4.80 -3.32 -3.48
N VAL A 338 -4.17 -3.29 -2.31
CA VAL A 338 -3.02 -4.14 -2.00
C VAL A 338 -3.52 -5.35 -1.25
N ARG A 339 -3.27 -6.52 -1.81
CA ARG A 339 -3.46 -7.80 -1.15
C ARG A 339 -2.13 -8.34 -0.69
N VAL A 340 -1.98 -8.67 0.58
CA VAL A 340 -0.82 -9.43 1.06
C VAL A 340 -1.15 -10.91 1.00
N THR A 341 -0.45 -11.66 0.15
CA THR A 341 -0.71 -13.09 -0.07
C THR A 341 0.21 -13.98 0.76
N HIS A 342 1.40 -13.49 1.09
CA HIS A 342 2.37 -14.21 1.92
C HIS A 342 3.22 -13.25 2.74
N VAL A 343 3.61 -13.69 3.94
CA VAL A 343 4.55 -12.99 4.82
C VAL A 343 5.60 -13.99 5.28
N ASP A 344 6.86 -13.75 4.93
CA ASP A 344 8.01 -14.51 5.42
C ASP A 344 8.82 -13.61 6.35
N THR A 345 8.65 -13.80 7.66
CA THR A 345 9.35 -13.01 8.67
C THR A 345 10.81 -13.41 8.82
N ALA A 346 11.20 -14.62 8.41
CA ALA A 346 12.59 -15.09 8.51
C ALA A 346 13.45 -14.54 7.39
N LYS A 347 12.87 -14.45 6.18
CA LYS A 347 13.52 -13.91 4.98
C LYS A 347 13.13 -12.48 4.67
N GLU A 348 12.33 -11.87 5.56
CA GLU A 348 12.13 -10.43 5.60
C GLU A 348 11.47 -9.85 4.33
N PHE A 349 10.54 -10.62 3.75
CA PHE A 349 9.78 -10.24 2.56
C PHE A 349 8.27 -10.53 2.70
N VAL A 350 7.50 -9.88 1.84
CA VAL A 350 6.09 -10.17 1.62
C VAL A 350 5.83 -10.43 0.14
N ASP A 351 4.88 -11.31 -0.17
CA ASP A 351 4.33 -11.38 -1.52
C ASP A 351 3.03 -10.55 -1.52
N VAL A 352 2.95 -9.61 -2.46
CA VAL A 352 1.82 -8.69 -2.61
C VAL A 352 1.21 -8.81 -3.99
N GLU A 353 -0.12 -8.76 -4.04
CA GLU A 353 -0.88 -8.62 -5.26
C GLU A 353 -1.57 -7.25 -5.28
N VAL A 354 -1.25 -6.42 -6.26
CA VAL A 354 -1.93 -5.15 -6.49
C VAL A 354 -3.06 -5.39 -7.48
N ARG A 355 -4.25 -4.88 -7.17
CA ARG A 355 -5.47 -5.03 -7.97
C ARG A 355 -6.04 -3.67 -8.36
N ALA A 356 -6.62 -3.59 -9.55
CA ALA A 356 -7.41 -2.43 -9.93
C ALA A 356 -8.68 -2.33 -9.08
N GLY A 357 -9.05 -1.10 -8.74
CA GLY A 357 -10.19 -0.81 -7.89
C GLY A 357 -9.82 -0.82 -6.41
N SER A 358 -10.26 0.21 -5.69
CA SER A 358 -10.25 0.25 -4.23
C SER A 358 -11.37 -0.66 -3.69
N ILE A 359 -11.03 -1.89 -3.35
CA ILE A 359 -11.98 -2.94 -2.92
C ILE A 359 -11.56 -3.54 -1.57
N LYS A 360 -12.53 -3.67 -0.66
CA LYS A 360 -12.46 -4.46 0.57
C LYS A 360 -13.26 -5.75 0.36
N SER A 361 -12.62 -6.92 0.49
CA SER A 361 -13.27 -8.21 0.27
C SER A 361 -13.31 -9.08 1.54
N PHE A 362 -14.45 -9.71 1.79
CA PHE A 362 -14.64 -10.79 2.74
C PHE A 362 -15.66 -11.79 2.18
N PRO A 363 -15.26 -12.63 1.20
CA PRO A 363 -16.18 -13.42 0.39
C PRO A 363 -16.91 -14.53 1.18
N ILE A 364 -16.42 -14.92 2.36
CA ILE A 364 -17.10 -15.86 3.27
C ILE A 364 -18.54 -15.41 3.55
N ARG A 365 -18.76 -14.10 3.74
CA ARG A 365 -20.11 -13.55 3.95
C ARG A 365 -21.02 -13.93 2.78
N GLY A 366 -20.56 -13.72 1.55
CA GLY A 366 -21.30 -14.07 0.35
C GLY A 366 -21.61 -15.55 0.25
N VAL A 367 -20.67 -16.43 0.65
CA VAL A 367 -20.90 -17.88 0.67
C VAL A 367 -21.97 -18.27 1.68
N LEU A 368 -21.91 -17.73 2.91
CA LEU A 368 -22.91 -18.01 3.95
C LEU A 368 -24.31 -17.55 3.53
N LEU A 369 -24.38 -16.40 2.87
CA LEU A 369 -25.62 -15.84 2.38
C LEU A 369 -26.17 -16.63 1.18
N ALA A 370 -25.35 -16.87 0.16
CA ALA A 370 -25.76 -17.60 -1.05
C ALA A 370 -26.08 -19.08 -0.77
N GLY A 371 -25.39 -19.69 0.20
CA GLY A 371 -25.68 -21.04 0.68
C GLY A 371 -26.94 -21.14 1.54
N ARG A 372 -27.54 -20.00 1.91
CA ARG A 372 -28.62 -19.90 2.90
C ARG A 372 -28.25 -20.50 4.25
N PHE A 373 -26.97 -20.48 4.59
CA PHE A 373 -26.48 -20.94 5.89
C PHE A 373 -26.80 -19.91 6.97
N ARG A 374 -26.76 -18.62 6.63
CA ARG A 374 -27.16 -17.54 7.51
C ARG A 374 -27.97 -16.49 6.77
N THR A 375 -28.87 -15.82 7.48
CA THR A 375 -29.62 -14.67 6.96
C THR A 375 -28.79 -13.40 6.98
N GLN A 376 -29.21 -12.39 6.22
CA GLN A 376 -28.58 -11.07 6.22
C GLN A 376 -28.51 -10.45 7.63
N GLU A 377 -29.58 -10.59 8.42
CA GLU A 377 -29.65 -10.08 9.80
C GLU A 377 -28.64 -10.79 10.71
N GLN A 378 -28.56 -12.12 10.64
CA GLN A 378 -27.59 -12.90 11.40
C GLN A 378 -26.15 -12.49 11.04
N LEU A 379 -25.86 -12.34 9.74
CA LEU A 379 -24.54 -11.91 9.28
C LEU A 379 -24.21 -10.46 9.68
N ASN A 380 -25.17 -9.61 9.98
CA ASN A 380 -24.89 -8.26 10.50
C ASN A 380 -24.47 -8.29 11.98
N ALA A 381 -24.89 -9.32 12.73
CA ALA A 381 -24.55 -9.48 14.14
C ALA A 381 -23.29 -10.32 14.38
N MET A 382 -22.78 -11.02 13.36
CA MET A 382 -21.63 -11.92 13.48
C MET A 382 -20.30 -11.21 13.29
N SER A 383 -19.29 -11.59 14.07
CA SER A 383 -17.89 -11.21 13.77
C SER A 383 -17.38 -11.97 12.55
N ARG A 384 -16.27 -11.51 11.95
CA ARG A 384 -15.62 -12.22 10.83
C ARG A 384 -15.15 -13.62 11.24
N ASP A 385 -14.68 -13.79 12.46
CA ASP A 385 -14.26 -15.09 12.98
C ASP A 385 -15.46 -16.03 13.18
N ASP A 386 -16.60 -15.51 13.66
CA ASP A 386 -17.83 -16.30 13.75
C ASP A 386 -18.33 -16.72 12.37
N MET A 387 -18.24 -15.85 11.37
CA MET A 387 -18.58 -16.19 9.98
C MET A 387 -17.65 -17.28 9.43
N ARG A 388 -16.34 -17.13 9.64
CA ARG A 388 -15.34 -18.13 9.22
C ARG A 388 -15.61 -19.49 9.86
N ASN A 389 -15.78 -19.52 11.18
CA ASN A 389 -16.05 -20.75 11.93
C ASN A 389 -17.38 -21.38 11.52
N THR A 390 -18.40 -20.56 11.28
CA THR A 390 -19.67 -21.02 10.73
C THR A 390 -19.46 -21.69 9.37
N LEU A 391 -18.75 -21.05 8.44
CA LEU A 391 -18.52 -21.66 7.13
C LEU A 391 -17.76 -22.99 7.24
N ILE A 392 -16.78 -23.08 8.15
CA ILE A 392 -16.07 -24.35 8.41
C ILE A 392 -17.03 -25.45 8.87
N VAL A 393 -17.95 -25.13 9.80
CA VAL A 393 -18.96 -26.09 10.28
C VAL A 393 -19.88 -26.55 9.14
N GLU A 394 -20.41 -25.60 8.37
CA GLU A 394 -21.31 -25.92 7.25
C GLU A 394 -20.60 -26.74 6.18
N MET A 395 -19.36 -26.40 5.84
CA MET A 395 -18.57 -27.17 4.88
C MET A 395 -18.27 -28.58 5.39
N THR A 396 -17.91 -28.75 6.66
CA THR A 396 -17.66 -30.07 7.26
C THR A 396 -18.92 -30.95 7.26
N ALA A 397 -20.11 -30.36 7.39
CA ALA A 397 -21.37 -31.08 7.32
C ALA A 397 -21.76 -31.52 5.90
N HIS A 398 -21.21 -30.87 4.86
CA HIS A 398 -21.57 -31.04 3.46
C HIS A 398 -20.41 -31.53 2.58
N SER A 399 -19.36 -32.08 3.17
CA SER A 399 -18.14 -32.53 2.49
C SER A 399 -17.48 -33.68 3.26
N ASN A 400 -16.69 -34.51 2.57
CA ASN A 400 -15.85 -35.54 3.18
C ASN A 400 -14.51 -34.99 3.70
N GLN A 401 -14.34 -33.67 3.77
CA GLN A 401 -13.13 -33.01 4.24
C GLN A 401 -13.35 -32.35 5.59
N ASN A 402 -12.33 -32.38 6.46
CA ASN A 402 -12.43 -31.96 7.86
C ASN A 402 -11.28 -31.05 8.33
N ASP A 403 -10.33 -30.71 7.47
CA ASP A 403 -9.14 -29.92 7.81
C ASP A 403 -9.28 -28.44 7.40
N TYR A 404 -10.51 -27.95 7.30
CA TYR A 404 -10.80 -26.61 6.78
C TYR A 404 -10.18 -25.46 7.59
N GLN A 405 -9.84 -25.67 8.87
CA GLN A 405 -9.21 -24.64 9.69
C GLN A 405 -7.85 -24.18 9.13
N ARG A 406 -7.16 -25.01 8.33
CA ARG A 406 -5.82 -24.71 7.81
C ARG A 406 -5.80 -23.69 6.67
N TYR A 407 -6.92 -23.47 5.99
CA TYR A 407 -6.99 -22.62 4.80
C TYR A 407 -7.26 -21.16 5.16
N ASP A 408 -6.72 -20.21 4.39
CA ASP A 408 -7.11 -18.80 4.54
C ASP A 408 -8.59 -18.55 4.18
N ASN A 409 -9.07 -17.32 4.40
CA ASN A 409 -10.48 -16.97 4.18
C ASN A 409 -10.92 -17.07 2.72
N ASP A 410 -10.03 -16.83 1.77
CA ASP A 410 -10.38 -16.78 0.35
C ASP A 410 -10.41 -18.17 -0.26
N THR A 411 -9.45 -19.01 0.11
CA THR A 411 -9.43 -20.43 -0.24
C THR A 411 -10.67 -21.11 0.35
N LEU A 412 -10.97 -20.85 1.63
CA LEU A 412 -12.16 -21.37 2.29
C LEU A 412 -13.44 -20.86 1.61
N ALA A 413 -13.53 -19.56 1.32
CA ALA A 413 -14.68 -19.00 0.61
C ALA A 413 -14.80 -19.57 -0.81
N GLY A 414 -13.71 -19.78 -1.53
CA GLY A 414 -13.71 -20.37 -2.86
C GLY A 414 -14.20 -21.82 -2.84
N MET A 415 -13.73 -22.63 -1.89
CA MET A 415 -14.23 -24.00 -1.70
C MET A 415 -15.71 -24.01 -1.33
N GLY A 416 -16.12 -23.19 -0.37
CA GLY A 416 -17.51 -23.06 0.04
C GLY A 416 -18.41 -22.54 -1.10
N ALA A 417 -17.93 -21.62 -1.92
CA ALA A 417 -18.67 -21.10 -3.08
C ALA A 417 -18.91 -22.20 -4.13
N LEU A 418 -17.93 -23.06 -4.40
CA LEU A 418 -18.12 -24.19 -5.31
C LEU A 418 -19.07 -25.24 -4.74
N MET A 419 -18.97 -25.56 -3.45
CA MET A 419 -19.92 -26.43 -2.77
C MET A 419 -21.35 -25.89 -2.89
N VAL A 420 -21.55 -24.61 -2.56
CA VAL A 420 -22.85 -23.92 -2.68
C VAL A 420 -23.34 -23.93 -4.13
N PHE A 421 -22.46 -23.66 -5.10
CA PHE A 421 -22.80 -23.72 -6.52
C PHE A 421 -23.32 -25.11 -6.92
N LEU A 422 -22.58 -26.18 -6.63
CA LEU A 422 -22.98 -27.55 -6.99
C LEU A 422 -24.30 -27.94 -6.33
N ARG A 423 -24.47 -27.59 -5.05
CA ARG A 423 -25.67 -27.84 -4.27
C ARG A 423 -26.89 -27.11 -4.83
N ARG A 424 -26.77 -25.79 -5.00
CA ARG A 424 -27.90 -24.90 -5.33
C ARG A 424 -28.36 -25.05 -6.78
N THR A 425 -27.47 -25.48 -7.67
CA THR A 425 -27.81 -25.73 -9.07
C THR A 425 -28.30 -27.16 -9.32
N GLY A 426 -28.34 -28.00 -8.27
CA GLY A 426 -28.78 -29.39 -8.36
C GLY A 426 -27.83 -30.31 -9.11
N ILE A 427 -26.58 -29.89 -9.34
CA ILE A 427 -25.55 -30.72 -9.98
C ILE A 427 -25.16 -31.87 -9.03
N ARG A 428 -25.15 -31.60 -7.73
CA ARG A 428 -24.97 -32.60 -6.67
C ARG A 428 -25.95 -32.32 -5.54
N ASP A 429 -26.51 -33.37 -4.97
CA ASP A 429 -27.30 -33.30 -3.75
C ASP A 429 -26.41 -33.36 -2.49
N ASP A 430 -27.01 -33.17 -1.32
CA ASP A 430 -26.29 -33.13 -0.04
C ASP A 430 -25.59 -34.47 0.27
N VAL A 431 -26.16 -35.60 -0.17
CA VAL A 431 -25.58 -36.94 0.02
C VAL A 431 -24.33 -37.10 -0.83
N ALA A 432 -24.39 -36.73 -2.11
CA ALA A 432 -23.25 -36.79 -3.01
C ALA A 432 -22.13 -35.83 -2.55
N LEU A 433 -22.49 -34.61 -2.14
CA LEU A 433 -21.52 -33.63 -1.64
C LEU A 433 -20.80 -34.12 -0.37
N ALA A 434 -21.52 -34.73 0.57
CA ALA A 434 -20.95 -35.30 1.78
C ALA A 434 -19.94 -36.43 1.53
N ALA A 435 -19.99 -37.08 0.35
CA ALA A 435 -19.03 -38.10 -0.06
C ALA A 435 -17.81 -37.51 -0.82
N MET A 436 -17.83 -36.23 -1.16
CA MET A 436 -16.83 -35.55 -1.99
C MET A 436 -15.89 -34.71 -1.13
N SER A 437 -14.59 -34.74 -1.43
CA SER A 437 -13.63 -33.76 -0.92
C SER A 437 -13.80 -32.39 -1.62
N ALA A 438 -13.18 -31.33 -1.09
CA ALA A 438 -13.21 -30.03 -1.79
C ALA A 438 -12.55 -30.10 -3.19
N ASP A 439 -11.56 -30.97 -3.37
CA ASP A 439 -10.92 -31.19 -4.68
C ASP A 439 -11.85 -31.93 -5.65
N ASP A 440 -12.64 -32.90 -5.17
CA ASP A 440 -13.67 -33.57 -6.00
C ASP A 440 -14.76 -32.58 -6.43
N GLN A 441 -15.17 -31.70 -5.51
CA GLN A 441 -16.14 -30.63 -5.80
C GLN A 441 -15.57 -29.65 -6.83
N ARG A 442 -14.31 -29.25 -6.67
CA ARG A 442 -13.59 -28.39 -7.63
C ARG A 442 -13.50 -29.04 -9.02
N ASN A 443 -13.09 -30.29 -9.10
CA ASN A 443 -12.99 -31.01 -10.37
C ASN A 443 -14.34 -31.17 -11.05
N THR A 444 -15.39 -31.45 -10.28
CA THR A 444 -16.78 -31.48 -10.79
C THR A 444 -17.16 -30.12 -11.37
N ALA A 445 -16.91 -29.02 -10.65
CA ALA A 445 -17.20 -27.68 -11.15
C ALA A 445 -16.43 -27.37 -12.45
N ILE A 446 -15.15 -27.77 -12.56
CA ILE A 446 -14.36 -27.58 -13.78
C ILE A 446 -14.99 -28.31 -14.98
N VAL A 447 -15.47 -29.55 -14.79
CA VAL A 447 -16.13 -30.31 -15.87
C VAL A 447 -17.40 -29.60 -16.33
N GLU A 448 -18.23 -29.15 -15.40
CA GLU A 448 -19.49 -28.46 -15.70
C GLU A 448 -19.26 -27.10 -16.37
N LEU A 449 -18.24 -26.37 -15.92
CA LEU A 449 -17.82 -25.10 -16.52
C LEU A 449 -17.18 -25.29 -17.89
N ASN A 450 -16.43 -26.36 -18.11
CA ASN A 450 -15.87 -26.67 -19.41
C ASN A 450 -16.99 -26.96 -20.43
N ALA A 451 -18.00 -27.74 -20.03
CA ALA A 451 -19.18 -27.98 -20.87
C ALA A 451 -19.91 -26.68 -21.24
N GLN A 452 -19.88 -25.68 -20.36
CA GLN A 452 -20.47 -24.36 -20.58
C GLN A 452 -19.61 -23.44 -21.46
N THR A 453 -18.31 -23.38 -21.21
CA THR A 453 -17.43 -22.31 -21.72
C THR A 453 -16.49 -22.78 -22.82
N GLY A 454 -16.25 -24.09 -22.94
CA GLY A 454 -15.22 -24.65 -23.81
C GLY A 454 -13.78 -24.33 -23.37
N ALA A 455 -13.57 -23.71 -22.20
CA ALA A 455 -12.26 -23.22 -21.77
C ALA A 455 -11.28 -24.34 -21.34
N GLY A 456 -11.75 -25.58 -21.16
CA GLY A 456 -10.93 -26.78 -21.02
C GLY A 456 -9.86 -26.66 -19.95
N ARG A 457 -8.59 -26.77 -20.39
CA ARG A 457 -7.41 -26.74 -19.52
C ARG A 457 -7.21 -25.42 -18.79
N GLU A 458 -7.73 -24.31 -19.31
CA GLU A 458 -7.55 -22.99 -18.69
C GLU A 458 -8.24 -22.92 -17.32
N LEU A 459 -9.35 -23.65 -17.16
CA LEU A 459 -10.09 -23.71 -15.89
C LEU A 459 -9.28 -24.36 -14.77
N GLN A 460 -8.34 -25.27 -15.09
CA GLN A 460 -7.49 -25.93 -14.09
C GLN A 460 -6.57 -24.93 -13.37
N GLY A 461 -6.14 -23.87 -14.08
CA GLY A 461 -5.30 -22.82 -13.53
C GLY A 461 -6.06 -21.77 -12.69
N ARG A 462 -7.39 -21.86 -12.58
CA ARG A 462 -8.23 -20.88 -11.87
C ARG A 462 -8.41 -21.24 -10.41
N THR A 463 -8.38 -20.28 -9.50
CA THR A 463 -8.76 -20.49 -8.09
C THR A 463 -10.24 -20.92 -7.98
N SER A 464 -10.61 -21.54 -6.86
CA SER A 464 -12.01 -22.00 -6.68
C SER A 464 -13.00 -20.82 -6.66
N LEU A 465 -12.57 -19.66 -6.17
CA LEU A 465 -13.39 -18.44 -6.22
C LEU A 465 -13.54 -17.90 -7.65
N GLU A 466 -12.48 -17.95 -8.47
CA GLU A 466 -12.59 -17.59 -9.90
C GLU A 466 -13.52 -18.55 -10.65
N LEU A 467 -13.43 -19.86 -10.38
CA LEU A 467 -14.35 -20.84 -10.96
C LEU A 467 -15.81 -20.55 -10.58
N ALA A 468 -16.07 -20.21 -9.30
CA ALA A 468 -17.39 -19.77 -8.87
C ALA A 468 -17.86 -18.50 -9.61
N GLN A 469 -16.97 -17.53 -9.85
CA GLN A 469 -17.32 -16.33 -10.62
C GLN A 469 -17.60 -16.64 -12.10
N ILE A 470 -16.85 -17.57 -12.71
CA ILE A 470 -17.09 -18.03 -14.09
C ILE A 470 -18.45 -18.72 -14.18
N ALA A 471 -18.83 -19.53 -13.18
CA ALA A 471 -20.16 -20.12 -13.10
C ALA A 471 -21.28 -19.07 -13.09
N LEU A 472 -21.03 -17.90 -12.48
CA LEU A 472 -21.95 -16.78 -12.42
C LEU A 472 -21.95 -15.89 -13.67
N GLY A 473 -21.17 -16.24 -14.71
CA GLY A 473 -21.19 -15.55 -16.01
C GLY A 473 -19.99 -14.63 -16.28
N ARG A 474 -18.95 -14.66 -15.43
CA ARG A 474 -17.65 -14.05 -15.76
C ARG A 474 -16.98 -14.80 -16.90
N VAL A 475 -16.37 -14.09 -17.84
CA VAL A 475 -15.63 -14.72 -18.95
C VAL A 475 -14.40 -15.47 -18.42
N ALA A 476 -14.25 -16.73 -18.83
CA ALA A 476 -13.13 -17.57 -18.42
C ALA A 476 -11.77 -17.10 -18.95
N SER A 477 -11.75 -16.43 -20.12
CA SER A 477 -10.56 -15.91 -20.79
C SER A 477 -10.82 -14.54 -21.45
N PRO A 478 -10.65 -13.44 -20.70
CA PRO A 478 -10.77 -12.09 -21.25
C PRO A 478 -9.74 -11.88 -22.39
N GLY A 479 -10.20 -11.47 -23.57
CA GLY A 479 -9.33 -11.04 -24.68
C GLY A 479 -8.95 -12.10 -25.73
N HIS A 480 -9.37 -13.36 -25.59
CA HIS A 480 -9.08 -14.41 -26.60
C HIS A 480 -10.01 -14.36 -27.81
N VAL A 481 -11.20 -13.76 -27.67
CA VAL A 481 -12.16 -13.53 -28.76
C VAL A 481 -12.63 -12.07 -28.69
N PRO A 482 -12.30 -11.23 -29.70
CA PRO A 482 -12.80 -9.85 -29.76
C PRO A 482 -14.34 -9.83 -29.69
N GLY A 483 -14.91 -9.10 -28.72
CA GLY A 483 -16.35 -8.92 -28.56
C GLY A 483 -17.05 -9.82 -27.54
N VAL A 484 -16.34 -10.72 -26.86
CA VAL A 484 -16.92 -11.52 -25.74
C VAL A 484 -16.90 -10.69 -24.46
N ALA A 485 -18.09 -10.30 -23.98
CA ALA A 485 -18.30 -9.60 -22.72
C ALA A 485 -18.87 -10.53 -21.64
N ASP A 486 -18.72 -10.16 -20.37
CA ASP A 486 -19.36 -10.89 -19.26
C ASP A 486 -20.88 -10.99 -19.48
N HIS A 487 -21.44 -12.18 -19.26
CA HIS A 487 -22.86 -12.47 -19.49
C HIS A 487 -23.57 -12.77 -18.16
N TRP A 488 -23.66 -11.74 -17.32
CA TRP A 488 -24.21 -11.81 -15.97
C TRP A 488 -25.70 -12.21 -15.91
N VAL A 489 -26.46 -12.06 -17.01
CA VAL A 489 -27.85 -12.55 -17.14
C VAL A 489 -27.95 -14.04 -16.81
N ARG A 490 -26.96 -14.83 -17.25
CA ARG A 490 -26.89 -16.26 -16.95
C ARG A 490 -26.80 -16.50 -15.44
N GLY A 491 -25.91 -15.76 -14.76
CA GLY A 491 -25.73 -15.85 -13.32
C GLY A 491 -27.01 -15.55 -12.56
N VAL A 492 -27.77 -14.55 -12.99
CA VAL A 492 -29.08 -14.21 -12.39
C VAL A 492 -30.09 -15.36 -12.55
N LEU A 493 -30.22 -15.91 -13.76
CA LEU A 493 -31.11 -17.04 -14.02
C LEU A 493 -30.77 -18.27 -13.19
N LEU A 494 -29.47 -18.53 -13.01
CA LEU A 494 -28.96 -19.66 -12.27
C LEU A 494 -29.14 -19.47 -10.75
N LEU A 495 -28.70 -18.33 -10.21
CA LEU A 495 -28.79 -18.04 -8.77
C LEU A 495 -30.22 -17.87 -8.27
N GLY A 496 -31.11 -17.32 -9.10
CA GLY A 496 -32.54 -17.23 -8.79
C GLY A 496 -33.27 -18.58 -8.89
N GLY A 497 -32.60 -19.64 -9.34
CA GLY A 497 -33.21 -20.95 -9.58
C GLY A 497 -34.24 -20.93 -10.70
N PHE A 498 -34.17 -19.95 -11.61
CA PHE A 498 -35.11 -19.79 -12.71
C PHE A 498 -34.83 -20.75 -13.86
N ARG A 499 -33.56 -21.13 -14.03
CA ARG A 499 -33.11 -22.17 -14.97
C ARG A 499 -32.00 -22.99 -14.35
N THR A 500 -31.94 -24.27 -14.71
CA THR A 500 -30.84 -25.16 -14.32
C THR A 500 -29.62 -24.93 -15.21
N GLN A 501 -28.45 -25.37 -14.74
CA GLN A 501 -27.21 -25.32 -15.52
C GLN A 501 -27.36 -25.97 -16.90
N HIS A 502 -27.99 -27.16 -16.96
CA HIS A 502 -28.21 -27.88 -18.22
C HIS A 502 -29.16 -27.13 -19.16
N GLN A 503 -30.21 -26.50 -18.65
CA GLN A 503 -31.10 -25.66 -19.46
C GLN A 503 -30.34 -24.47 -20.06
N LEU A 504 -29.56 -23.78 -19.24
CA LEU A 504 -28.79 -22.62 -19.68
C LEU A 504 -27.69 -22.99 -20.70
N ASN A 505 -27.16 -24.22 -20.68
CA ASN A 505 -26.22 -24.70 -21.70
C ASN A 505 -26.86 -24.89 -23.08
N ALA A 506 -28.18 -25.09 -23.14
CA ALA A 506 -28.92 -25.25 -24.40
C ALA A 506 -29.52 -23.92 -24.92
N MET A 507 -29.41 -22.83 -24.15
CA MET A 507 -30.00 -21.54 -24.49
C MET A 507 -28.98 -20.62 -25.17
N SER A 508 -29.43 -19.85 -26.17
CA SER A 508 -28.62 -18.73 -26.69
C SER A 508 -28.60 -17.56 -25.69
N ASN A 509 -27.66 -16.62 -25.87
CA ASN A 509 -27.62 -15.40 -25.05
C ASN A 509 -28.92 -14.59 -25.14
N GLU A 510 -29.55 -14.56 -26.32
CA GLU A 510 -30.83 -13.88 -26.53
C GLU A 510 -31.99 -14.62 -25.85
N ASP A 511 -32.00 -15.95 -25.87
CA ASP A 511 -33.00 -16.74 -25.15
C ASP A 511 -32.89 -16.54 -23.63
N MET A 512 -31.65 -16.47 -23.12
CA MET A 512 -31.38 -16.16 -21.70
C MET A 512 -31.87 -14.76 -21.34
N ARG A 513 -31.56 -13.75 -22.17
CA ARG A 513 -32.05 -12.38 -21.99
C ARG A 513 -33.58 -12.33 -21.93
N ASN A 514 -34.26 -12.89 -22.93
CA ASN A 514 -35.72 -12.89 -23.01
C ASN A 514 -36.36 -13.68 -21.87
N THR A 515 -35.74 -14.77 -21.45
CA THR A 515 -36.19 -15.53 -20.27
C THR A 515 -36.11 -14.69 -19.00
N LEU A 516 -35.01 -13.97 -18.78
CA LEU A 516 -34.87 -13.12 -17.61
C LEU A 516 -35.91 -11.98 -17.62
N ILE A 517 -36.18 -11.39 -18.78
CA ILE A 517 -37.23 -10.38 -18.94
C ILE A 517 -38.59 -10.94 -18.50
N VAL A 518 -38.97 -12.12 -19.00
CA VAL A 518 -40.25 -12.76 -18.64
C VAL A 518 -40.33 -13.03 -17.13
N VAL A 519 -39.27 -13.58 -16.54
CA VAL A 519 -39.20 -13.84 -15.10
C VAL A 519 -39.39 -12.54 -14.32
N MET A 520 -38.65 -11.50 -14.66
CA MET A 520 -38.72 -10.23 -13.93
C MET A 520 -40.07 -9.54 -14.08
N THR A 521 -40.69 -9.57 -15.27
CA THR A 521 -42.05 -9.05 -15.45
C THR A 521 -43.08 -9.83 -14.64
N SER A 522 -42.86 -11.13 -14.38
CA SER A 522 -43.76 -11.92 -13.54
C SER A 522 -43.57 -11.72 -12.03
N LEU A 523 -42.41 -11.19 -11.62
CA LEU A 523 -42.00 -11.01 -10.23
C LEU A 523 -41.82 -9.53 -9.83
N SER A 524 -42.32 -8.60 -10.65
CA SER A 524 -42.29 -7.16 -10.36
C SER A 524 -43.53 -6.48 -10.96
N ASN A 525 -43.80 -5.24 -10.55
CA ASN A 525 -44.85 -4.43 -11.16
C ASN A 525 -44.37 -3.68 -12.43
N GLN A 526 -43.16 -3.97 -12.91
CA GLN A 526 -42.52 -3.28 -14.01
C GLN A 526 -42.54 -4.11 -15.31
N ASN A 527 -42.76 -3.43 -16.44
CA ASN A 527 -43.02 -4.05 -17.73
C ASN A 527 -42.10 -3.60 -18.88
N ASN A 528 -41.20 -2.64 -18.65
CA ASN A 528 -40.34 -2.05 -19.69
C ASN A 528 -38.89 -2.59 -19.70
N TYR A 529 -38.66 -3.79 -19.14
CA TYR A 529 -37.32 -4.40 -19.10
C TYR A 529 -36.71 -4.68 -20.48
N GLN A 530 -37.52 -4.74 -21.53
CA GLN A 530 -37.04 -4.84 -22.91
C GLN A 530 -36.11 -3.69 -23.31
N GLY A 531 -36.28 -2.51 -22.70
CA GLY A 531 -35.43 -1.34 -22.96
C GLY A 531 -34.04 -1.40 -22.33
N TYR A 532 -33.76 -2.39 -21.47
CA TYR A 532 -32.53 -2.43 -20.67
C TYR A 532 -31.44 -3.16 -21.43
N ASN A 533 -30.19 -2.68 -21.44
CA ASN A 533 -29.10 -3.49 -21.98
C ASN A 533 -28.80 -4.71 -21.08
N ASN A 534 -27.96 -5.65 -21.53
CA ASN A 534 -27.71 -6.89 -20.77
C ASN A 534 -27.10 -6.65 -19.39
N LEU A 535 -26.27 -5.61 -19.24
CA LEU A 535 -25.64 -5.27 -17.97
C LEU A 535 -26.66 -4.69 -16.99
N GLU A 536 -27.48 -3.76 -17.46
CA GLU A 536 -28.57 -3.17 -16.67
C GLU A 536 -29.55 -4.24 -16.23
N LEU A 537 -30.02 -5.08 -17.16
CA LEU A 537 -30.95 -6.18 -16.91
C LEU A 537 -30.39 -7.19 -15.90
N ALA A 538 -29.11 -7.57 -16.03
CA ALA A 538 -28.47 -8.42 -15.06
C ALA A 538 -28.36 -7.75 -13.68
N GLY A 539 -28.09 -6.44 -13.65
CA GLY A 539 -28.05 -5.67 -12.40
C GLY A 539 -29.39 -5.66 -11.67
N VAL A 540 -30.48 -5.26 -12.33
CA VAL A 540 -31.81 -5.26 -11.69
C VAL A 540 -32.27 -6.68 -11.33
N GLY A 541 -32.01 -7.66 -12.19
CA GLY A 541 -32.30 -9.05 -11.89
C GLY A 541 -31.52 -9.58 -10.69
N ALA A 542 -30.26 -9.20 -10.54
CA ALA A 542 -29.45 -9.58 -9.38
C ALA A 542 -29.98 -8.97 -8.07
N VAL A 543 -30.48 -7.73 -8.10
CA VAL A 543 -31.13 -7.11 -6.92
C VAL A 543 -32.41 -7.86 -6.55
N MET A 544 -33.25 -8.18 -7.52
CA MET A 544 -34.47 -8.97 -7.29
C MET A 544 -34.15 -10.33 -6.68
N VAL A 545 -33.17 -11.05 -7.24
CA VAL A 545 -32.69 -12.34 -6.73
C VAL A 545 -32.15 -12.18 -5.31
N PHE A 546 -31.34 -11.14 -5.05
CA PHE A 546 -30.85 -10.88 -3.69
C PHE A 546 -31.99 -10.71 -2.69
N LEU A 547 -32.97 -9.86 -2.98
CA LEU A 547 -34.10 -9.63 -2.07
C LEU A 547 -34.92 -10.91 -1.81
N ARG A 548 -35.15 -11.68 -2.87
CA ARG A 548 -35.89 -12.94 -2.84
C ARG A 548 -35.16 -14.01 -2.04
N GLU A 549 -33.93 -14.29 -2.44
CA GLU A 549 -33.15 -15.43 -1.96
C GLU A 549 -32.68 -15.24 -0.51
N THR A 550 -32.56 -13.99 -0.07
CA THR A 550 -32.23 -13.65 1.32
C THR A 550 -33.47 -13.53 2.21
N GLY A 551 -34.68 -13.68 1.66
CA GLY A 551 -35.94 -13.59 2.39
C GLY A 551 -36.30 -12.17 2.83
N VAL A 552 -35.64 -11.14 2.29
CA VAL A 552 -35.99 -9.74 2.55
C VAL A 552 -37.38 -9.43 1.98
N ARG A 553 -37.70 -10.01 0.82
CA ARG A 553 -39.03 -9.95 0.19
C ARG A 553 -39.39 -11.32 -0.37
N ASP A 554 -40.64 -11.69 -0.24
CA ASP A 554 -41.20 -12.85 -0.93
C ASP A 554 -41.69 -12.47 -2.34
N ASP A 555 -42.09 -13.47 -3.13
CA ASP A 555 -42.53 -13.26 -4.52
C ASP A 555 -43.76 -12.34 -4.60
N ALA A 556 -44.68 -12.43 -3.63
CA ALA A 556 -45.88 -11.59 -3.58
C ALA A 556 -45.54 -10.12 -3.33
N ALA A 557 -44.61 -9.84 -2.42
CA ALA A 557 -44.14 -8.48 -2.17
C ALA A 557 -43.36 -7.94 -3.37
N LEU A 558 -42.50 -8.75 -3.99
CA LEU A 558 -41.73 -8.34 -5.17
C LEU A 558 -42.64 -7.97 -6.35
N GLN A 559 -43.73 -8.72 -6.56
CA GLN A 559 -44.74 -8.40 -7.58
C GLN A 559 -45.39 -7.01 -7.43
N GLN A 560 -45.36 -6.43 -6.22
CA GLN A 560 -45.88 -5.09 -5.96
C GLN A 560 -44.82 -3.99 -6.09
N MET A 561 -43.57 -4.35 -6.39
CA MET A 561 -42.43 -3.45 -6.40
C MET A 561 -41.90 -3.23 -7.82
N SER A 562 -41.54 -1.99 -8.15
CA SER A 562 -40.77 -1.66 -9.35
C SER A 562 -39.29 -2.03 -9.14
N ALA A 563 -38.47 -2.04 -10.21
CA ALA A 563 -37.04 -2.24 -10.05
C ALA A 563 -36.39 -1.14 -9.18
N ASP A 564 -36.92 0.09 -9.23
CA ASP A 564 -36.46 1.18 -8.37
C ASP A 564 -36.84 0.96 -6.91
N ASP A 565 -38.05 0.44 -6.62
CA ASP A 565 -38.45 0.06 -5.25
C ASP A 565 -37.59 -1.08 -4.72
N GLN A 566 -37.29 -2.07 -5.56
CA GLN A 566 -36.39 -3.18 -5.23
C GLN A 566 -34.97 -2.67 -4.95
N ARG A 567 -34.43 -1.80 -5.81
CA ARG A 567 -33.13 -1.15 -5.61
C ARG A 567 -33.09 -0.35 -4.30
N ASN A 568 -34.08 0.49 -4.04
CA ASN A 568 -34.16 1.29 -2.81
C ASN A 568 -34.26 0.41 -1.56
N THR A 569 -35.03 -0.69 -1.63
CA THR A 569 -35.10 -1.68 -0.55
C THR A 569 -33.73 -2.32 -0.31
N ALA A 570 -33.02 -2.72 -1.37
CA ALA A 570 -31.69 -3.27 -1.25
C ALA A 570 -30.71 -2.26 -0.63
N ILE A 571 -30.78 -0.99 -1.02
CA ILE A 571 -29.98 0.10 -0.42
C ILE A 571 -30.23 0.20 1.08
N VAL A 572 -31.49 0.19 1.53
CA VAL A 572 -31.82 0.27 2.97
C VAL A 572 -31.26 -0.93 3.72
N VAL A 573 -31.39 -2.14 3.17
CA VAL A 573 -30.88 -3.38 3.78
C VAL A 573 -29.35 -3.38 3.85
N LEU A 574 -28.68 -2.88 2.81
CA LEU A 574 -27.24 -2.77 2.73
C LEU A 574 -26.69 -1.63 3.59
N ASP A 575 -27.46 -0.56 3.78
CA ASP A 575 -27.08 0.53 4.67
C ASP A 575 -27.03 0.05 6.13
N ALA A 576 -28.03 -0.75 6.54
CA ALA A 576 -28.01 -1.40 7.85
C ALA A 576 -26.78 -2.32 8.05
N GLN A 577 -26.20 -2.86 6.97
CA GLN A 577 -24.95 -3.65 7.01
C GLN A 577 -23.69 -2.77 7.04
N THR A 578 -23.65 -1.70 6.25
CA THR A 578 -22.40 -1.01 5.90
C THR A 578 -22.26 0.39 6.48
N GLY A 579 -23.36 1.00 6.95
CA GLY A 579 -23.40 2.38 7.46
C GLY A 579 -23.01 3.44 6.42
N ARG A 580 -23.21 3.16 5.12
CA ARG A 580 -22.73 3.99 4.00
C ARG A 580 -23.72 5.10 3.59
N GLY A 581 -24.96 5.03 4.05
CA GLY A 581 -26.03 5.96 3.78
C GLY A 581 -26.17 6.29 2.30
N GLN A 582 -26.16 7.60 2.00
CA GLN A 582 -26.34 8.13 0.65
C GLN A 582 -25.28 7.64 -0.36
N ARG A 583 -24.10 7.17 0.07
CA ARG A 583 -23.07 6.68 -0.85
C ARG A 583 -23.52 5.45 -1.65
N LEU A 584 -24.45 4.66 -1.11
CA LEU A 584 -25.01 3.49 -1.80
C LEU A 584 -25.87 3.88 -3.02
N GLN A 585 -26.47 5.09 -3.02
CA GLN A 585 -27.31 5.56 -4.13
C GLN A 585 -26.52 5.75 -5.44
N GLY A 586 -25.22 6.07 -5.33
CA GLY A 586 -24.33 6.26 -6.48
C GLY A 586 -23.79 4.96 -7.10
N LEU A 587 -24.13 3.79 -6.54
CA LEU A 587 -23.59 2.50 -6.99
C LEU A 587 -24.46 1.83 -8.05
N SER A 588 -23.86 1.05 -8.94
CA SER A 588 -24.66 0.22 -9.86
C SER A 588 -25.41 -0.89 -9.10
N ASN A 589 -26.46 -1.45 -9.70
CA ASN A 589 -27.19 -2.57 -9.08
C ASN A 589 -26.30 -3.80 -8.82
N LEU A 590 -25.34 -4.06 -9.72
CA LEU A 590 -24.36 -5.13 -9.51
C LEU A 590 -23.41 -4.83 -8.36
N ASP A 591 -23.01 -3.57 -8.16
CA ASP A 591 -22.16 -3.18 -7.03
C ASP A 591 -22.90 -3.30 -5.70
N LEU A 592 -24.19 -3.00 -5.65
CA LEU A 592 -25.03 -3.25 -4.46
C LEU A 592 -25.03 -4.74 -4.09
N VAL A 593 -25.25 -5.63 -5.07
CA VAL A 593 -25.26 -7.08 -4.80
C VAL A 593 -23.86 -7.58 -4.43
N LYS A 594 -22.79 -7.06 -5.02
CA LYS A 594 -21.41 -7.37 -4.60
C LYS A 594 -21.17 -6.99 -3.13
N ILE A 595 -21.67 -5.84 -2.68
CA ILE A 595 -21.60 -5.43 -1.27
C ILE A 595 -22.34 -6.42 -0.37
N ALA A 596 -23.54 -6.88 -0.78
CA ALA A 596 -24.26 -7.92 -0.02
C ALA A 596 -23.42 -9.19 0.15
N LEU A 597 -22.67 -9.56 -0.89
CA LEU A 597 -21.77 -10.71 -0.92
C LEU A 597 -20.40 -10.47 -0.24
N GLY A 598 -20.20 -9.32 0.40
CA GLY A 598 -18.97 -8.98 1.12
C GLY A 598 -17.84 -8.45 0.24
N VAL A 599 -18.13 -7.98 -0.98
CA VAL A 599 -17.16 -7.31 -1.86
C VAL A 599 -17.56 -5.84 -2.00
N GLU A 600 -16.79 -4.96 -1.39
CA GLU A 600 -17.14 -3.55 -1.29
C GLU A 600 -16.13 -2.66 -1.98
N ARG A 601 -16.57 -1.76 -2.86
CA ARG A 601 -15.72 -0.67 -3.37
C ARG A 601 -15.61 0.42 -2.29
N VAL A 602 -14.41 0.87 -1.92
CA VAL A 602 -14.16 1.83 -0.83
C VAL A 602 -13.83 3.20 -1.37
#